data_AF-A0A377DXK8-F1
#
_entry.id   AF-A0A377DXK8-F1
#
_cell.length_a   1.000
_cell.length_b   1.000
_cell.length_c   1.000
_cell.angle_alpha   90.00
_cell.angle_beta   90.00
_cell.angle_gamma   90.00
#
_symmetry.space_group_name_H-M   'P 1'
#
loop_
_entity.id
_entity.type
_entity.pdbx_description
1 polymer ?
#
loop_
_entity_poly.entity_id
_entity_poly.type
_entity_poly.pdbx_seq_one_letter_code
_entity_poly.pdbx_strand_id
1 'polypeptide(L)'
;MQSALDGKTIPHWYRMINRLMWIWRGIDPREILDVQARIVMSDAERTDDDLYDTVIGYRGGNWIYEWATQAMVWQQKACAEDDPQLSGRHWLQCGYVVQHCRLSSSERR
;
A
#
# COMPACT_ATOMS: atom_id res chain seq x y z
N MET A 1 22.65 -14.92 -6.28
CA MET A 1 21.58 -14.82 -7.32
C MET A 1 20.42 -14.10 -6.66
N GLN A 2 20.08 -12.89 -7.10
CA GLN A 2 19.00 -12.08 -6.50
C GLN A 2 17.71 -12.42 -7.24
N SER A 3 16.70 -12.93 -6.54
CA SER A 3 15.44 -13.36 -7.16
C SER A 3 14.68 -12.14 -7.69
N ALA A 4 13.97 -12.26 -8.81
CA ALA A 4 13.08 -11.20 -9.30
C ALA A 4 11.94 -10.88 -8.29
N LEU A 5 11.65 -11.83 -7.41
CA LEU A 5 10.69 -11.71 -6.31
C LEU A 5 11.32 -11.24 -5.00
N ASP A 6 12.65 -11.10 -4.92
CA ASP A 6 13.27 -10.44 -3.77
C ASP A 6 12.98 -8.94 -3.89
N GLY A 7 12.40 -8.37 -2.83
CA GLY A 7 12.18 -6.93 -2.76
C GLY A 7 13.50 -6.20 -3.04
N LYS A 8 13.45 -5.13 -3.81
CA LYS A 8 14.63 -4.27 -4.01
C LYS A 8 14.59 -3.16 -2.97
N THR A 9 15.74 -2.79 -2.43
CA THR A 9 15.88 -1.52 -1.71
C THR A 9 15.70 -0.42 -2.74
N ILE A 10 14.51 0.16 -2.79
CA ILE A 10 14.24 1.29 -3.68
C ILE A 10 14.86 2.52 -3.00
N PRO A 11 15.67 3.33 -3.71
CA PRO A 11 16.20 4.57 -3.15
C PRO A 11 15.09 5.45 -2.59
N HIS A 12 15.36 6.12 -1.46
CA HIS A 12 14.43 7.02 -0.77
C HIS A 12 13.19 6.37 -0.15
N TRP A 13 13.19 5.04 0.02
CA TRP A 13 12.18 4.34 0.79
C TRP A 13 12.81 3.62 1.97
N TYR A 14 12.30 3.89 3.17
CA TYR A 14 12.68 3.19 4.39
C TYR A 14 12.27 1.71 4.29
N ARG A 15 11.04 1.45 3.84
CA ARG A 15 10.49 0.09 3.67
C ARG A 15 10.94 -0.58 2.38
N MET A 16 11.01 -1.91 2.42
CA MET A 16 11.18 -2.71 1.21
C MET A 16 9.93 -2.64 0.36
N ILE A 17 10.09 -2.27 -0.91
CA ILE A 17 9.00 -2.22 -1.88
C ILE A 17 9.17 -3.35 -2.86
N ASN A 18 8.18 -4.24 -2.89
CA ASN A 18 8.12 -5.36 -3.81
C ASN A 18 6.86 -5.29 -4.67
N ARG A 19 6.85 -4.35 -5.63
CA ARG A 19 5.69 -4.10 -6.51
C ARG A 19 5.28 -5.38 -7.24
N LEU A 20 6.24 -6.15 -7.74
CA LEU A 20 5.97 -7.38 -8.49
C LEU A 20 5.24 -8.42 -7.62
N MET A 21 5.69 -8.62 -6.38
CA MET A 21 5.02 -9.53 -5.46
C MET A 21 3.59 -9.09 -5.13
N TRP A 22 3.36 -7.78 -4.96
CA TRP A 22 2.02 -7.24 -4.67
C TRP A 22 1.08 -7.41 -5.87
N ILE A 23 1.58 -7.17 -7.08
CA ILE A 23 0.84 -7.42 -8.32
C ILE A 23 0.52 -8.91 -8.46
N TRP A 24 1.49 -9.78 -8.16
CA TRP A 24 1.29 -11.23 -8.22
C TRP A 24 0.24 -11.73 -7.22
N ARG A 25 0.07 -11.04 -6.08
CA ARG A 25 -1.00 -11.32 -5.12
C ARG A 25 -2.38 -10.72 -5.49
N GLY A 26 -2.46 -9.97 -6.59
CA GLY A 26 -3.73 -9.48 -7.15
C GLY A 26 -4.02 -7.99 -6.93
N ILE A 27 -3.08 -7.20 -6.39
CA ILE A 27 -3.26 -5.74 -6.31
C ILE A 27 -3.02 -5.13 -7.70
N ASP A 28 -3.92 -4.25 -8.14
CA ASP A 28 -3.75 -3.55 -9.43
C ASP A 28 -2.49 -2.65 -9.36
N PRO A 29 -1.58 -2.74 -10.36
CA PRO A 29 -0.39 -1.91 -10.43
C PRO A 29 -0.67 -0.40 -10.32
N ARG A 30 -1.81 0.06 -10.84
CA ARG A 30 -2.22 1.47 -10.78
C ARG A 30 -2.48 1.91 -9.35
N GLU A 31 -3.19 1.10 -8.57
CA GLU A 31 -3.45 1.43 -7.15
C GLU A 31 -2.16 1.52 -6.33
N ILE A 32 -1.22 0.60 -6.60
CA ILE A 32 0.10 0.62 -5.98
C ILE A 32 0.82 1.93 -6.29
N LEU A 33 0.77 2.38 -7.55
CA LEU A 33 1.42 3.62 -7.99
C LEU A 33 0.70 4.85 -7.46
N ASP A 34 -0.63 4.87 -7.42
CA ASP A 34 -1.42 5.98 -6.90
C ASP A 34 -1.16 6.20 -5.41
N VAL A 35 -1.12 5.11 -4.62
CA VAL A 35 -0.75 5.16 -3.19
C VAL A 35 0.68 5.70 -3.03
N GLN A 36 1.64 5.19 -3.80
CA GLN A 36 3.03 5.67 -3.72
C GLN A 36 3.15 7.14 -4.15
N ALA A 37 2.40 7.58 -5.16
CA ALA A 37 2.39 8.97 -5.60
C ALA A 37 1.86 9.90 -4.50
N ARG A 38 0.78 9.53 -3.79
CA ARG A 38 0.27 10.32 -2.66
C ARG A 38 1.29 10.46 -1.52
N ILE A 39 2.08 9.41 -1.26
CA ILE A 39 3.16 9.43 -0.26
C ILE A 39 4.30 10.35 -0.70
N VAL A 40 4.76 10.23 -1.94
CA VAL A 40 5.87 11.02 -2.49
C VAL A 40 5.49 12.50 -2.60
N MET A 41 4.28 12.80 -3.05
CA MET A 41 3.79 14.17 -3.27
C MET A 41 3.32 14.87 -1.97
N SER A 42 3.38 14.21 -0.82
CA SER A 42 2.98 14.84 0.44
C SER A 42 4.01 15.87 0.89
N ASP A 43 3.55 17.07 1.23
CA ASP A 43 4.35 18.13 1.85
C ASP A 43 4.36 18.04 3.39
N ALA A 44 3.82 16.95 3.96
CA ALA A 44 3.81 16.74 5.39
C ALA A 44 5.21 16.47 5.96
N GLU A 45 5.43 16.86 7.21
CA GLU A 45 6.67 16.63 7.95
C GLU A 45 7.03 15.14 8.01
N ARG A 46 8.30 14.84 7.71
CA ARG A 46 8.89 13.50 7.70
C ARG A 46 9.89 13.36 8.85
N THR A 47 10.04 12.15 9.40
CA THR A 47 11.10 11.88 10.38
C THR A 47 12.48 11.95 9.73
N ASP A 48 12.56 11.56 8.46
CA ASP A 48 13.75 11.62 7.64
C ASP A 48 13.34 12.18 6.27
N ASP A 49 13.82 13.37 5.94
CA ASP A 49 13.47 14.09 4.71
C ASP A 49 13.93 13.35 3.43
N ASP A 50 14.93 12.48 3.54
CA ASP A 50 15.42 11.67 2.41
C ASP A 50 14.55 10.43 2.15
N LEU A 51 13.59 10.12 3.04
CA LEU A 51 12.77 8.90 3.01
C LEU A 51 11.27 9.22 2.90
N TYR A 52 10.67 8.90 1.76
CA TYR A 52 9.30 9.28 1.43
C TYR A 52 8.24 8.73 2.39
N ASP A 53 8.41 7.50 2.87
CA ASP A 53 7.45 6.76 3.71
C ASP A 53 7.59 6.99 5.22
N THR A 54 8.28 8.07 5.61
CA THR A 54 8.50 8.45 7.01
C THR A 54 7.66 9.65 7.47
N VAL A 55 6.62 10.02 6.72
CA VAL A 55 5.67 11.08 7.11
C VAL A 55 5.11 10.81 8.51
N ILE A 56 5.22 11.82 9.38
CA ILE A 56 4.91 11.73 10.81
C ILE A 56 3.41 11.84 11.05
N GLY A 57 2.88 10.92 11.87
CA GLY A 57 1.48 10.94 12.31
C GLY A 57 0.52 10.34 11.28
N TYR A 58 -0.72 10.11 11.72
CA TYR A 58 -1.76 9.46 10.91
C TYR A 58 -2.50 10.49 10.04
N ARG A 59 -1.88 10.90 8.93
CA ARG A 59 -2.39 11.92 8.01
C ARG A 59 -2.01 11.61 6.55
N GLY A 60 -2.51 12.43 5.62
CA GLY A 60 -2.17 12.34 4.20
C GLY A 60 -0.66 12.27 3.97
N GLY A 61 -0.22 11.28 3.18
CA GLY A 61 1.17 10.95 2.93
C GLY A 61 1.80 9.93 3.87
N ASN A 62 1.19 9.62 5.02
CA ASN A 62 1.68 8.54 5.87
C ASN A 62 1.41 7.18 5.24
N TRP A 63 2.41 6.30 5.27
CA TRP A 63 2.33 4.96 4.68
C TRP A 63 1.07 4.20 5.10
N ILE A 64 0.81 4.08 6.40
CA ILE A 64 -0.32 3.29 6.91
C ILE A 64 -1.63 3.98 6.55
N TYR A 65 -1.68 5.30 6.66
CA TYR A 65 -2.86 6.09 6.32
C TYR A 65 -3.27 5.91 4.85
N GLU A 66 -2.32 6.02 3.93
CA GLU A 66 -2.59 5.96 2.48
C GLU A 66 -3.06 4.57 2.04
N TRP A 67 -2.44 3.51 2.58
CA TRP A 67 -2.87 2.13 2.32
C TRP A 67 -4.21 1.80 2.98
N ALA A 68 -4.46 2.27 4.21
CA ALA A 68 -5.76 2.10 4.87
C ALA A 68 -6.87 2.82 4.09
N THR A 69 -6.59 4.03 3.60
CA THR A 69 -7.54 4.79 2.77
C THR A 69 -7.85 4.04 1.47
N GLN A 70 -6.85 3.44 0.81
CA GLN A 70 -7.09 2.60 -0.37
C GLN A 70 -7.95 1.37 -0.06
N ALA A 71 -7.72 0.70 1.09
CA ALA A 71 -8.54 -0.43 1.51
C ALA A 71 -9.99 -0.01 1.80
N MET A 72 -10.20 1.16 2.38
CA MET A 72 -11.54 1.70 2.63
C MET A 72 -12.32 1.94 1.33
N VAL A 73 -11.66 2.32 0.23
CA VAL A 73 -12.34 2.43 -1.08
C VAL A 73 -12.92 1.08 -1.51
N TRP A 74 -12.16 -0.01 -1.33
CA TRP A 74 -12.65 -1.36 -1.64
C TRP A 74 -13.74 -1.82 -0.69
N GLN A 75 -13.63 -1.49 0.59
CA GLN A 75 -14.69 -1.75 1.58
C GLN A 75 -16.00 -1.05 1.20
N GLN A 76 -15.94 0.23 0.81
CA GLN A 76 -17.12 0.98 0.39
C GLN A 76 -17.77 0.37 -0.85
N LYS A 77 -16.97 -0.01 -1.86
CA LYS A 77 -17.47 -0.74 -3.05
C LYS A 77 -18.11 -2.08 -2.67
N ALA A 78 -17.53 -2.81 -1.72
CA ALA A 78 -18.08 -4.09 -1.28
C ALA A 78 -19.43 -3.93 -0.56
N CYS A 79 -19.59 -2.88 0.25
CA CYS A 79 -20.83 -2.59 0.96
C CYS A 79 -21.93 -2.00 0.06
N ALA A 80 -21.58 -1.35 -1.04
CA ALA A 80 -22.52 -0.75 -1.99
C ALA A 80 -23.01 -1.72 -3.08
N GLU A 81 -22.39 -2.90 -3.17
CA GLU A 81 -22.70 -3.92 -4.19
C GLU A 81 -23.75 -4.90 -3.66
N ASP A 82 -24.85 -5.05 -4.40
CA ASP A 82 -25.94 -5.97 -4.03
C ASP A 82 -25.64 -7.43 -4.43
N ASP A 83 -24.81 -7.64 -5.46
CA ASP A 83 -24.38 -8.97 -5.91
C ASP A 83 -23.37 -9.58 -4.90
N PRO A 84 -23.73 -10.70 -4.23
CA PRO A 84 -22.86 -11.33 -3.23
C PRO A 84 -21.51 -11.81 -3.79
N GLN A 85 -21.46 -12.23 -5.05
CA GLN A 85 -20.23 -12.69 -5.70
C GLN A 85 -19.29 -11.51 -6.00
N LEU A 86 -19.83 -10.39 -6.46
CA LEU A 86 -19.04 -9.17 -6.70
C LEU A 86 -18.61 -8.51 -5.39
N SER A 87 -19.51 -8.43 -4.40
CA SER A 87 -19.17 -7.95 -3.05
C SER A 87 -18.04 -8.78 -2.44
N GLY A 88 -18.10 -10.12 -2.54
CA GLY A 88 -17.04 -11.01 -2.08
C GLY A 88 -15.68 -10.74 -2.74
N ARG A 89 -15.66 -10.43 -4.05
CA ARG A 89 -14.43 -10.04 -4.75
C ARG A 89 -13.86 -8.71 -4.23
N HIS A 90 -14.71 -7.73 -3.99
CA HIS A 90 -14.28 -6.44 -3.41
C HIS A 90 -13.72 -6.61 -1.99
N TRP A 91 -14.31 -7.49 -1.18
CA TRP A 91 -13.78 -7.84 0.14
C TRP A 91 -12.40 -8.52 0.08
N LEU A 92 -12.20 -9.43 -0.87
CA LEU A 92 -10.88 -10.05 -1.10
C LEU A 92 -9.84 -8.99 -1.47
N GLN A 93 -10.20 -8.05 -2.35
CA GLN A 93 -9.32 -6.96 -2.74
C GLN A 93 -8.95 -6.06 -1.56
N CYS A 94 -9.92 -5.69 -0.72
CA CYS A 94 -9.68 -4.97 0.53
C CYS A 94 -8.68 -5.72 1.42
N GLY A 95 -8.87 -7.03 1.60
CA GLY A 95 -7.98 -7.89 2.38
C GLY A 95 -6.54 -7.88 1.85
N TYR A 96 -6.35 -7.98 0.54
CA TYR A 96 -5.02 -7.90 -0.06
C TYR A 96 -4.35 -6.57 0.24
N VAL A 97 -5.03 -5.43 0.07
CA VAL A 97 -4.47 -4.10 0.35
C VAL A 97 -4.03 -3.98 1.82
N VAL A 98 -4.88 -4.41 2.77
CA VAL A 98 -4.58 -4.36 4.22
C VAL A 98 -3.41 -5.26 4.61
N GLN A 99 -3.37 -6.49 4.09
CA GLN A 99 -2.31 -7.44 4.39
C GLN A 99 -0.94 -6.90 3.98
N HIS A 100 -0.84 -6.24 2.82
CA HIS A 100 0.43 -5.71 2.32
C HIS A 100 0.92 -4.49 3.11
N CYS A 101 0.01 -3.61 3.54
CA CYS A 101 0.34 -2.53 4.48
C CYS A 101 1.05 -3.07 5.73
N ARG A 102 0.55 -4.21 6.26
CA ARG A 102 1.09 -4.85 7.46
C ARG A 102 2.43 -5.55 7.22
N LEU A 103 2.55 -6.34 6.14
CA LEU A 103 3.78 -7.10 5.84
C LEU A 103 4.99 -6.18 5.61
N SER A 104 4.80 -5.09 4.85
CA SER A 104 5.85 -4.09 4.63
C SER A 104 6.24 -3.33 5.90
N SER A 105 5.36 -3.28 6.91
CA SER A 105 5.64 -2.67 8.20
C SER A 105 6.37 -3.61 9.18
N SER A 106 6.33 -4.93 8.97
CA SER A 106 6.96 -5.93 9.85
C SER A 106 8.36 -6.36 9.42
N GLU A 107 8.74 -6.17 8.15
CA GLU A 107 9.99 -6.72 7.58
C GLU A 107 11.29 -6.02 8.04
N ARG A 108 11.24 -5.10 9.02
CA ARG A 108 12.44 -4.45 9.58
C ARG A 108 12.25 -3.92 11.02
N ARG A 109 11.62 -4.72 11.90
CA ARG A 109 11.80 -4.60 13.35
C ARG A 109 12.79 -5.64 13.85
#